data_AF-A0AA43JDA3-F1
#
_entry.id   AF-A0AA43JDA3-F1
#
_cell.length_a   1.000
_cell.length_b   1.000
_cell.length_c   1.000
_cell.angle_alpha   90.00
_cell.angle_beta   90.00
_cell.angle_gamma   90.00
#
_symmetry.space_group_name_H-M   'P 1'
#
loop_
_entity.id
_entity.type
_entity.pdbx_description
1 polymer ?
#
loop_
_entity_poly.entity_id
_entity_poly.type
_entity_poly.pdbx_seq_one_letter_code
_entity_poly.pdbx_strand_id
1 'polypeptide(L)'
;MKKGMTFPTPIPTQIVSNEEFFPIDQTAEQARVEQVTGELVAKAAGRLGVTRREFIRTTSGMAAALLAMNSVFGRFFNIGDIELFETAAFAEQQGNPYFIFDVQTHYVSSHYDPSDAEANRKGAVSKQALLSLRKYIREMGLNPKLAGDRDTLDDLSWKNFVKEVFFDSETSVGLISTPPGPYPQEAVVPPREMAHIRDEINRLAGSQRMLAHGLATPQLGAADLEFMAMQAETLKVDAWKCYTGSCPKGFDRGWRMDDEHIAYPMLEQARKLNVKRVCVHKGLPLGPVPGYNHPRDLIKAAKDFPDLNFVVYHAGFRGVTSIEQIFAKTGEIPWTTEFCRT
;
A
#
# COMPACT_ATOMS: atom_id res chain seq x y z
N MET A 1 -10.14 -22.55 -25.58
CA MET A 1 -10.67 -21.56 -24.62
C MET A 1 -11.21 -20.37 -25.39
N LYS A 2 -12.49 -20.02 -25.25
CA LYS A 2 -13.02 -18.78 -25.85
C LYS A 2 -12.19 -17.63 -25.29
N LYS A 3 -11.55 -16.82 -26.15
CA LYS A 3 -11.09 -15.48 -25.79
C LYS A 3 -12.34 -14.74 -25.31
N GLY A 4 -12.56 -14.71 -24.00
CA GLY A 4 -13.68 -14.01 -23.39
C GLY A 4 -13.60 -12.57 -23.84
N MET A 5 -14.64 -12.09 -24.50
CA MET A 5 -14.84 -10.67 -24.74
C MET A 5 -15.12 -10.04 -23.39
N THR A 6 -14.08 -9.75 -22.59
CA THR A 6 -14.22 -8.80 -21.49
C THR A 6 -14.46 -7.46 -22.15
N PHE A 7 -15.62 -6.88 -21.88
CA PHE A 7 -15.88 -5.51 -22.29
C PHE A 7 -14.96 -4.66 -21.40
N PRO A 8 -13.97 -3.93 -21.96
CA PRO A 8 -13.08 -3.12 -21.13
C PRO A 8 -13.90 -1.99 -20.51
N THR A 9 -14.39 -2.22 -19.30
CA THR A 9 -15.07 -1.21 -18.49
C THR A 9 -14.04 -0.16 -18.04
N PRO A 10 -14.46 1.10 -17.85
CA PRO A 10 -13.58 2.15 -17.33
C PRO A 10 -12.99 1.84 -15.95
N ILE A 11 -13.74 1.10 -15.12
CA ILE A 11 -13.29 0.61 -13.82
C ILE A 11 -13.16 -0.92 -13.89
N PRO A 12 -12.01 -1.49 -13.51
CA PRO A 12 -11.88 -2.94 -13.39
C PRO A 12 -12.93 -3.50 -12.42
N THR A 13 -13.69 -4.48 -12.88
CA THR A 13 -14.65 -5.24 -12.06
C THR A 13 -13.99 -6.43 -11.37
N GLN A 14 -12.66 -6.52 -11.43
CA GLN A 14 -11.84 -7.49 -10.71
C GLN A 14 -10.71 -6.73 -10.02
N ILE A 15 -10.26 -7.22 -8.85
CA ILE A 15 -9.12 -6.62 -8.17
C ILE A 15 -7.91 -6.69 -9.09
N VAL A 16 -7.21 -5.57 -9.24
CA VAL A 16 -5.90 -5.52 -9.90
C VAL A 16 -4.85 -5.58 -8.78
N SER A 17 -3.90 -6.49 -8.90
CA SER A 17 -2.84 -6.65 -7.90
C SER A 17 -1.94 -5.42 -7.85
N ASN A 18 -1.56 -5.00 -6.65
CA ASN A 18 -0.53 -4.00 -6.39
C ASN A 18 0.88 -4.62 -6.28
N GLU A 19 1.07 -5.83 -6.83
CA GLU A 19 2.31 -6.61 -6.74
C GLU A 19 2.51 -7.42 -5.45
N GLU A 20 1.65 -7.24 -4.43
CA GLU A 20 1.82 -7.92 -3.14
C GLU A 20 0.95 -9.18 -2.96
N PHE A 21 -0.07 -9.37 -3.80
CA PHE A 21 -1.01 -10.48 -3.65
C PHE A 21 -1.60 -10.95 -5.00
N PHE A 22 -2.09 -12.19 -5.03
CA PHE A 22 -2.82 -12.70 -6.20
C PHE A 22 -4.24 -12.13 -6.22
N PRO A 23 -4.69 -11.50 -7.33
CA PRO A 23 -6.02 -10.93 -7.38
C PRO A 23 -7.07 -12.04 -7.36
N ILE A 24 -8.16 -11.75 -6.66
CA ILE A 24 -9.29 -12.65 -6.49
C ILE A 24 -10.06 -12.77 -7.82
N ASP A 25 -10.72 -13.91 -8.08
CA ASP A 25 -11.55 -14.09 -9.28
C ASP A 25 -12.76 -13.13 -9.25
N GLN A 26 -13.31 -12.83 -10.43
CA GLN A 26 -14.51 -11.99 -10.55
C GLN A 26 -15.72 -12.70 -9.92
N THR A 27 -16.35 -12.05 -8.93
CA THR A 27 -17.60 -12.49 -8.29
C THR A 27 -18.81 -12.32 -9.21
N ALA A 28 -19.94 -12.97 -8.86
CA ALA A 28 -21.17 -12.88 -9.65
C ALA A 28 -21.74 -11.44 -9.68
N GLU A 29 -21.64 -10.72 -8.56
CA GLU A 29 -22.04 -9.32 -8.44
C GLU A 29 -21.13 -8.42 -9.28
N GLN A 30 -19.81 -8.65 -9.28
CA GLN A 30 -18.88 -7.93 -10.15
C GLN A 30 -19.17 -8.17 -11.64
N ALA A 31 -19.47 -9.41 -12.03
CA ALA A 31 -19.90 -9.73 -13.40
C ALA A 31 -21.21 -9.01 -13.76
N ARG A 32 -22.15 -8.88 -12.80
CA ARG A 32 -23.38 -8.10 -12.99
C ARG A 32 -23.08 -6.61 -13.17
N VAL A 33 -22.12 -6.03 -12.46
CA VAL A 33 -21.67 -4.65 -12.69
C VAL A 33 -21.14 -4.47 -14.11
N GLU A 34 -20.33 -5.40 -14.60
CA GLU A 34 -19.81 -5.35 -15.99
C GLU A 34 -20.95 -5.37 -17.01
N GLN A 35 -21.94 -6.25 -16.82
CA GLN A 35 -23.11 -6.33 -17.67
C GLN A 35 -23.92 -5.02 -17.68
N VAL A 36 -24.28 -4.50 -16.50
CA VAL A 36 -25.07 -3.26 -16.36
C VAL A 36 -24.32 -2.06 -16.95
N THR A 37 -22.99 -2.01 -16.77
CA THR A 37 -22.14 -0.98 -17.39
C THR A 37 -22.26 -1.04 -18.92
N GLY A 38 -22.19 -2.24 -19.51
CA GLY A 38 -22.34 -2.43 -20.95
C GLY A 38 -23.70 -1.98 -21.49
N GLU A 39 -24.77 -2.24 -20.74
CA GLU A 39 -26.14 -1.81 -21.08
C GLU A 39 -26.29 -0.28 -21.03
N LEU A 40 -25.79 0.36 -19.97
CA LEU A 40 -25.79 1.81 -19.81
C LEU A 40 -24.98 2.49 -20.92
N VAL A 41 -23.78 1.99 -21.21
CA VAL A 41 -22.94 2.49 -22.31
C VAL A 41 -23.64 2.33 -23.65
N ALA A 42 -24.23 1.18 -23.94
CA ALA A 42 -24.92 0.95 -25.21
C ALA A 42 -26.10 1.93 -25.41
N LYS A 43 -26.90 2.14 -24.36
CA LYS A 43 -28.01 3.08 -24.37
C LYS A 43 -27.54 4.53 -24.55
N ALA A 44 -26.55 4.95 -23.78
CA ALA A 44 -26.07 6.33 -23.79
C ALA A 44 -25.32 6.67 -25.09
N ALA A 45 -24.43 5.80 -25.55
CA ALA A 45 -23.70 5.98 -26.81
C ALA A 45 -24.67 6.07 -28.01
N GLY A 46 -25.71 5.22 -28.05
CA GLY A 46 -26.74 5.27 -29.08
C GLY A 46 -27.52 6.59 -29.10
N ARG A 47 -27.82 7.15 -27.91
CA ARG A 47 -28.49 8.45 -27.79
C ARG A 47 -27.61 9.62 -28.25
N LEU A 48 -26.31 9.55 -27.96
CA LEU A 48 -25.34 10.60 -28.32
C LEU A 48 -24.80 10.48 -29.75
N GLY A 49 -25.13 9.40 -30.46
CA GLY A 49 -24.65 9.16 -31.83
C GLY A 49 -23.17 8.82 -31.93
N VAL A 50 -22.56 8.31 -30.85
CA VAL A 50 -21.14 7.92 -30.80
C VAL A 50 -20.99 6.41 -30.68
N THR A 51 -19.81 5.87 -30.98
CA THR A 51 -19.53 4.45 -30.77
C THR A 51 -19.35 4.14 -29.28
N ARG A 52 -19.60 2.89 -28.86
CA ARG A 52 -19.34 2.45 -27.47
C ARG A 52 -17.89 2.67 -27.04
N ARG A 53 -16.94 2.47 -27.97
CA ARG A 53 -15.51 2.64 -27.72
C ARG A 53 -15.14 4.09 -27.47
N GLU A 54 -15.73 5.02 -28.23
CA GLU A 54 -15.56 6.45 -28.00
C GLU A 54 -16.18 6.85 -26.66
N PHE A 55 -17.41 6.39 -26.38
CA PHE A 55 -18.13 6.70 -25.15
C PHE A 55 -17.37 6.27 -23.88
N ILE A 56 -16.87 5.04 -23.84
CA ILE A 56 -16.11 4.48 -22.70
C ILE A 56 -14.85 5.29 -22.35
N ARG A 57 -14.25 5.95 -23.34
CA ARG A 57 -13.04 6.77 -23.17
C ARG A 57 -13.33 8.17 -22.61
N THR A 58 -14.59 8.50 -22.38
CA THR A 58 -15.04 9.78 -21.81
C THR A 58 -15.40 9.63 -20.33
N THR A 59 -15.63 10.76 -19.67
CA THR A 59 -16.16 10.80 -18.29
C THR A 59 -17.54 10.15 -18.17
N SER A 60 -18.36 10.18 -19.21
CA SER A 60 -19.66 9.50 -19.24
C SER A 60 -19.54 7.97 -19.22
N GLY A 61 -18.43 7.41 -19.73
CA GLY A 61 -18.10 6.01 -19.53
C GLY A 61 -17.91 5.68 -18.05
N MET A 62 -17.12 6.49 -17.33
CA MET A 62 -16.90 6.35 -15.90
C MET A 62 -18.20 6.45 -15.10
N ALA A 63 -19.06 7.43 -15.44
CA ALA A 63 -20.38 7.58 -14.84
C ALA A 63 -21.24 6.32 -15.01
N ALA A 64 -21.20 5.68 -16.18
CA ALA A 64 -21.90 4.41 -16.42
C ALA A 64 -21.42 3.28 -15.51
N ALA A 65 -20.11 3.16 -15.29
CA ALA A 65 -19.56 2.15 -14.39
C ALA A 65 -19.96 2.41 -12.92
N LEU A 66 -19.92 3.66 -12.46
CA LEU A 66 -20.26 4.02 -11.08
C LEU A 66 -21.76 3.89 -10.81
N LEU A 67 -22.62 4.25 -11.77
CA LEU A 67 -24.07 3.99 -11.69
C LEU A 67 -24.37 2.49 -11.67
N ALA A 68 -23.65 1.68 -12.46
CA ALA A 68 -23.78 0.22 -12.42
C ALA A 68 -23.41 -0.33 -11.05
N MET A 69 -22.29 0.10 -10.46
CA MET A 69 -21.90 -0.28 -9.09
C MET A 69 -22.97 0.10 -8.07
N ASN A 70 -23.51 1.32 -8.16
CA ASN A 70 -24.60 1.76 -7.28
C ASN A 70 -25.84 0.86 -7.37
N SER A 71 -26.17 0.41 -8.58
CA SER A 71 -27.33 -0.46 -8.81
C SER A 71 -27.16 -1.88 -8.27
N VAL A 72 -25.93 -2.38 -8.20
CA VAL A 72 -25.64 -3.76 -7.79
C VAL A 72 -25.31 -3.86 -6.30
N PHE A 73 -24.44 -2.99 -5.81
CA PHE A 73 -23.94 -3.05 -4.43
C PHE A 73 -24.70 -2.11 -3.47
N GLY A 74 -25.46 -1.16 -3.99
CA GLY A 74 -26.09 -0.08 -3.22
C GLY A 74 -25.39 1.26 -3.46
N ARG A 75 -26.01 2.36 -3.03
CA ARG A 75 -25.56 3.72 -3.37
C ARG A 75 -24.30 4.12 -2.59
N PHE A 76 -23.13 3.91 -3.18
CA PHE A 76 -21.81 4.29 -2.63
C PHE A 76 -21.21 5.52 -3.31
N PHE A 77 -21.53 5.74 -4.58
CA PHE A 77 -21.00 6.84 -5.38
C PHE A 77 -22.06 7.92 -5.57
N ASN A 78 -21.67 9.18 -5.44
CA ASN A 78 -22.55 10.32 -5.70
C ASN A 78 -22.46 10.71 -7.18
N ILE A 79 -23.20 10.01 -8.03
CA ILE A 79 -23.26 10.22 -9.49
C ILE A 79 -24.73 10.35 -9.89
N GLY A 80 -25.06 11.36 -10.70
CA GLY A 80 -26.38 11.56 -11.28
C GLY A 80 -26.54 10.94 -12.68
N ASP A 81 -27.77 10.60 -13.06
CA ASP A 81 -28.07 10.04 -14.39
C ASP A 81 -27.69 10.97 -15.54
N ILE A 82 -27.67 12.29 -15.31
CA ILE A 82 -27.34 13.29 -16.34
C ILE A 82 -25.87 13.20 -16.78
N GLU A 83 -24.97 12.72 -15.91
CA GLU A 83 -23.53 12.58 -16.19
C GLU A 83 -23.23 11.49 -17.25
N LEU A 84 -24.20 10.61 -17.51
CA LEU A 84 -24.16 9.68 -18.65
C LEU A 84 -24.23 10.37 -20.00
N PHE A 85 -24.81 11.58 -20.06
CA PHE A 85 -25.10 12.26 -21.32
C PHE A 85 -24.35 13.59 -21.45
N GLU A 86 -24.03 14.23 -20.34
CA GLU A 86 -23.39 15.54 -20.31
C GLU A 86 -22.03 15.45 -19.61
N THR A 87 -20.96 15.40 -20.39
CA THR A 87 -19.58 15.37 -19.86
C THR A 87 -19.24 16.62 -19.02
N ALA A 88 -19.89 17.75 -19.33
CA ALA A 88 -19.78 18.99 -18.57
C ALA A 88 -20.37 18.88 -17.15
N ALA A 89 -21.43 18.09 -16.96
CA ALA A 89 -22.02 17.87 -15.63
C ALA A 89 -21.04 17.19 -14.66
N PHE A 90 -20.16 16.32 -15.17
CA PHE A 90 -19.07 15.75 -14.39
C PHE A 90 -17.96 16.78 -14.11
N ALA A 91 -17.60 17.61 -15.11
CA ALA A 91 -16.60 18.67 -14.96
C ALA A 91 -17.02 19.72 -13.91
N GLU A 92 -18.31 20.06 -13.85
CA GLU A 92 -18.88 20.97 -12.85
C GLU A 92 -18.88 20.37 -11.43
N GLN A 93 -18.85 19.03 -11.31
CA GLN A 93 -18.71 18.32 -10.03
C GLN A 93 -17.26 18.05 -9.61
N GLN A 94 -16.26 18.31 -10.47
CA GLN A 94 -14.88 17.84 -10.23
C GLN A 94 -14.16 18.44 -9.01
N GLY A 95 -14.74 19.44 -8.34
CA GLY A 95 -14.14 20.01 -7.15
C GLY A 95 -12.68 20.43 -7.37
N ASN A 96 -11.89 20.44 -6.30
CA ASN A 96 -10.45 20.64 -6.40
C ASN A 96 -9.75 19.31 -6.75
N PRO A 97 -8.59 19.33 -7.44
CA PRO A 97 -7.81 18.12 -7.72
C PRO A 97 -7.60 17.27 -6.47
N TYR A 98 -7.73 15.95 -6.64
CA TYR A 98 -7.58 14.99 -5.55
C TYR A 98 -6.18 15.09 -4.94
N PHE A 99 -6.13 15.20 -3.61
CA PHE A 99 -4.89 15.05 -2.87
C PHE A 99 -4.60 13.56 -2.68
N ILE A 100 -3.57 13.05 -3.37
CA ILE A 100 -3.13 11.66 -3.26
C ILE A 100 -1.90 11.60 -2.37
N PHE A 101 -2.06 11.02 -1.19
CA PHE A 101 -0.97 10.72 -0.28
C PHE A 101 -0.64 9.24 -0.35
N ASP A 102 0.48 8.90 -1.00
CA ASP A 102 1.03 7.56 -0.92
C ASP A 102 1.82 7.40 0.39
N VAL A 103 1.20 6.71 1.34
CA VAL A 103 1.69 6.56 2.71
C VAL A 103 2.77 5.48 2.84
N GLN A 104 3.12 4.74 1.78
CA GLN A 104 4.06 3.64 1.90
C GLN A 104 4.81 3.36 0.60
N THR A 105 5.81 4.18 0.32
CA THR A 105 6.64 4.08 -0.89
C THR A 105 8.02 3.47 -0.58
N HIS A 106 8.62 2.80 -1.56
CA HIS A 106 9.93 2.14 -1.40
C HIS A 106 10.74 2.18 -2.71
N TYR A 107 12.07 2.18 -2.59
CA TYR A 107 12.99 1.79 -3.65
C TYR A 107 14.06 0.87 -3.03
N VAL A 108 15.00 0.37 -3.84
CA VAL A 108 16.13 -0.44 -3.37
C VAL A 108 17.41 0.37 -3.43
N SER A 109 18.08 0.57 -2.28
CA SER A 109 19.37 1.25 -2.22
C SER A 109 20.42 0.50 -3.02
N SER A 110 21.29 1.23 -3.72
CA SER A 110 22.45 0.65 -4.41
C SER A 110 23.43 -0.04 -3.45
N HIS A 111 23.37 0.32 -2.16
CA HIS A 111 24.21 -0.25 -1.10
C HIS A 111 23.54 -1.42 -0.39
N TYR A 112 22.32 -1.79 -0.77
CA TYR A 112 21.62 -2.87 -0.11
C TYR A 112 22.34 -4.20 -0.33
N ASP A 113 22.59 -4.91 0.77
CA ASP A 113 23.12 -6.28 0.83
C ASP A 113 24.18 -6.62 -0.25
N PRO A 114 25.35 -5.95 -0.26
CA PRO A 114 26.33 -6.08 -1.34
C PRO A 114 26.91 -7.50 -1.46
N SER A 115 26.88 -8.28 -0.37
CA SER A 115 27.36 -9.66 -0.33
C SER A 115 26.26 -10.72 -0.54
N ASP A 116 25.00 -10.30 -0.77
CA ASP A 116 23.83 -11.18 -0.88
C ASP A 116 23.64 -12.10 0.35
N ALA A 117 23.97 -11.59 1.54
CA ALA A 117 23.90 -12.34 2.78
C ALA A 117 22.45 -12.62 3.20
N GLU A 118 21.51 -11.74 2.84
CA GLU A 118 20.09 -11.88 3.18
C GLU A 118 19.42 -13.01 2.40
N ALA A 119 19.98 -13.45 1.26
CA ALA A 119 19.46 -14.59 0.49
C ALA A 119 19.39 -15.89 1.30
N ASN A 120 20.25 -16.05 2.31
CA ASN A 120 20.33 -17.24 3.15
C ASN A 120 19.69 -17.07 4.53
N ARG A 121 19.25 -15.86 4.89
CA ARG A 121 18.68 -15.59 6.21
C ARG A 121 17.18 -15.85 6.20
N LYS A 122 16.73 -16.77 7.07
CA LYS A 122 15.31 -17.11 7.18
C LYS A 122 14.49 -15.88 7.56
N GLY A 123 13.48 -15.56 6.75
CA GLY A 123 12.57 -14.43 6.97
C GLY A 123 13.14 -13.06 6.57
N ALA A 124 14.32 -13.02 5.93
CA ALA A 124 14.90 -11.81 5.37
C ALA A 124 14.25 -11.40 4.04
N VAL A 125 14.44 -10.13 3.67
CA VAL A 125 13.99 -9.57 2.39
C VAL A 125 15.13 -9.62 1.39
N SER A 126 15.28 -10.70 0.62
CA SER A 126 16.41 -10.81 -0.33
C SER A 126 16.21 -9.93 -1.57
N LYS A 127 17.31 -9.56 -2.25
CA LYS A 127 17.26 -8.87 -3.57
C LYS A 127 16.42 -9.64 -4.57
N GLN A 128 16.60 -10.96 -4.60
CA GLN A 128 15.87 -11.85 -5.51
C GLN A 128 14.37 -11.84 -5.20
N ALA A 129 13.98 -11.78 -3.93
CA ALA A 129 12.58 -11.67 -3.54
C ALA A 129 11.97 -10.35 -4.04
N LEU A 130 12.67 -9.22 -3.86
CA LEU A 130 12.22 -7.91 -4.33
C LEU A 130 12.05 -7.87 -5.86
N LEU A 131 13.04 -8.38 -6.60
CA LEU A 131 12.96 -8.49 -8.06
C LEU A 131 11.83 -9.42 -8.52
N SER A 132 11.58 -10.49 -7.76
CA SER A 132 10.55 -11.48 -8.12
C SER A 132 9.13 -10.92 -8.07
N LEU A 133 8.84 -9.94 -7.21
CA LEU A 133 7.52 -9.30 -7.13
C LEU A 133 7.15 -8.67 -8.48
N ARG A 134 8.00 -7.76 -8.96
CA ARG A 134 7.78 -7.04 -10.21
C ARG A 134 7.82 -7.96 -11.43
N LYS A 135 8.78 -8.90 -11.45
CA LYS A 135 8.89 -9.93 -12.51
C LYS A 135 7.62 -10.78 -12.61
N TYR A 136 7.10 -11.24 -11.48
CA TYR A 136 5.89 -12.05 -11.44
C TYR A 136 4.68 -11.29 -12.01
N ILE A 137 4.50 -10.02 -11.64
CA ILE A 137 3.39 -9.18 -12.11
C ILE A 137 3.47 -8.93 -13.61
N ARG A 138 4.68 -8.73 -14.13
CA ARG A 138 4.93 -8.64 -15.57
C ARG A 138 4.57 -9.95 -16.27
N GLU A 139 5.07 -11.09 -15.79
CA GLU A 139 4.83 -12.41 -16.40
C GLU A 139 3.34 -12.82 -16.38
N MET A 140 2.62 -12.41 -15.34
CA MET A 140 1.16 -12.61 -15.25
C MET A 140 0.35 -11.61 -16.08
N GLY A 141 0.99 -10.61 -16.70
CA GLY A 141 0.32 -9.60 -17.52
C GLY A 141 -0.58 -8.65 -16.73
N LEU A 142 -0.37 -8.54 -15.41
CA LEU A 142 -1.21 -7.75 -14.51
C LEU A 142 -0.96 -6.25 -14.63
N ASN A 143 0.24 -5.86 -15.05
CA ASN A 143 0.59 -4.47 -15.36
C ASN A 143 1.33 -4.37 -16.71
N PRO A 144 0.66 -3.94 -17.79
CA PRO A 144 1.28 -3.82 -19.11
C PRO A 144 2.48 -2.86 -19.17
N LYS A 145 2.58 -1.89 -18.23
CA LYS A 145 3.70 -0.94 -18.19
C LYS A 145 5.02 -1.62 -17.83
N LEU A 146 4.99 -2.79 -17.21
CA LEU A 146 6.18 -3.56 -16.83
C LEU A 146 6.81 -4.34 -18.00
N ALA A 147 6.18 -4.35 -19.18
CA ALA A 147 6.69 -5.12 -20.32
C ALA A 147 8.13 -4.76 -20.74
N GLY A 148 8.59 -3.54 -20.40
CA GLY A 148 9.95 -3.06 -20.66
C GLY A 148 10.97 -3.29 -19.54
N ASP A 149 10.57 -3.90 -18.41
CA ASP A 149 11.49 -4.15 -17.30
C ASP A 149 12.60 -5.14 -17.70
N ARG A 150 13.79 -4.93 -17.14
CA ARG A 150 15.02 -5.67 -17.45
C ARG A 150 15.34 -6.77 -16.44
N ASP A 151 14.52 -6.93 -15.40
CA ASP A 151 14.76 -7.82 -14.26
C ASP A 151 16.05 -7.49 -13.48
N THR A 152 16.39 -6.20 -13.38
CA THR A 152 17.57 -5.75 -12.63
C THR A 152 17.19 -4.78 -11.52
N LEU A 153 18.10 -4.61 -10.55
CA LEU A 153 17.89 -3.65 -9.45
C LEU A 153 17.76 -2.21 -9.94
N ASP A 154 18.18 -1.89 -11.16
CA ASP A 154 17.94 -0.58 -11.76
C ASP A 154 16.43 -0.27 -11.87
N ASP A 155 15.60 -1.29 -12.10
CA ASP A 155 14.14 -1.13 -12.22
C ASP A 155 13.49 -0.85 -10.85
N LEU A 156 14.20 -1.14 -9.76
CA LEU A 156 13.81 -0.80 -8.38
C LEU A 156 14.64 0.36 -7.81
N SER A 157 15.44 1.03 -8.65
CA SER A 157 16.35 2.07 -8.19
C SER A 157 15.63 3.35 -7.80
N TRP A 158 16.33 4.19 -7.06
CA TRP A 158 15.92 5.56 -6.77
C TRP A 158 15.46 6.35 -8.02
N LYS A 159 16.18 6.23 -9.14
CA LYS A 159 15.84 7.00 -10.35
C LYS A 159 14.50 6.56 -10.94
N ASN A 160 14.27 5.25 -11.01
CA ASN A 160 13.00 4.73 -11.50
C ASN A 160 11.87 5.05 -10.53
N PHE A 161 12.12 4.95 -9.23
CA PHE A 161 11.20 5.34 -8.18
C PHE A 161 10.68 6.78 -8.34
N VAL A 162 11.59 7.76 -8.49
CA VAL A 162 11.17 9.16 -8.65
C VAL A 162 10.31 9.35 -9.89
N LYS A 163 10.70 8.71 -11.01
CA LYS A 163 9.92 8.72 -12.24
C LYS A 163 8.53 8.13 -12.02
N GLU A 164 8.43 6.94 -11.48
CA GLU A 164 7.15 6.24 -11.32
C GLU A 164 6.21 6.96 -10.33
N VAL A 165 6.75 7.44 -9.20
CA VAL A 165 5.94 8.11 -8.16
C VAL A 165 5.58 9.54 -8.54
N PHE A 166 6.53 10.35 -9.01
CA PHE A 166 6.30 11.79 -9.15
C PHE A 166 6.07 12.28 -10.59
N PHE A 167 6.37 11.46 -11.61
CA PHE A 167 6.15 11.82 -13.01
C PHE A 167 5.09 10.96 -13.70
N ASP A 168 5.02 9.67 -13.37
CA ASP A 168 4.09 8.73 -14.03
C ASP A 168 2.85 8.38 -13.20
N SER A 169 2.66 9.06 -12.06
CA SER A 169 1.48 8.94 -11.18
C SER A 169 0.97 10.29 -10.71
N GLU A 170 -0.27 10.35 -10.22
CA GLU A 170 -0.87 11.56 -9.64
C GLU A 170 -0.48 11.81 -8.16
N THR A 171 0.53 11.11 -7.64
CA THR A 171 0.96 11.22 -6.23
C THR A 171 1.30 12.68 -5.87
N SER A 172 0.51 13.23 -4.94
CA SER A 172 0.71 14.58 -4.42
C SER A 172 1.81 14.61 -3.36
N VAL A 173 1.80 13.66 -2.43
CA VAL A 173 2.85 13.50 -1.42
C VAL A 173 3.17 12.01 -1.30
N GLY A 174 4.45 11.68 -1.22
CA GLY A 174 4.91 10.33 -0.85
C GLY A 174 5.41 10.29 0.59
N LEU A 175 5.39 9.11 1.20
CA LEU A 175 6.11 8.80 2.44
C LEU A 175 7.08 7.66 2.14
N ILE A 176 8.38 7.95 2.19
CA ILE A 176 9.41 6.91 2.03
C ILE A 176 9.49 6.07 3.30
N SER A 177 9.42 4.76 3.10
CA SER A 177 9.58 3.73 4.09
C SER A 177 10.64 2.73 3.61
N THR A 178 10.88 1.67 4.38
CA THR A 178 11.78 0.59 3.97
C THR A 178 11.32 -0.77 4.51
N PRO A 179 11.41 -1.87 3.73
CA PRO A 179 11.33 -3.22 4.26
C PRO A 179 12.39 -3.47 5.35
N PRO A 180 12.16 -4.43 6.27
CA PRO A 180 13.08 -4.68 7.36
C PRO A 180 14.38 -5.33 6.85
N GLY A 181 15.52 -4.86 7.34
CA GLY A 181 16.84 -5.48 7.17
C GLY A 181 17.30 -6.27 8.40
N PRO A 182 18.56 -6.72 8.44
CA PRO A 182 19.12 -7.39 9.62
C PRO A 182 19.23 -6.44 10.83
N TYR A 183 19.45 -5.16 10.57
CA TYR A 183 19.39 -4.05 11.52
C TYR A 183 18.80 -2.80 10.82
N PRO A 184 18.26 -1.81 11.56
CA PRO A 184 17.71 -0.59 10.98
C PRO A 184 18.68 0.16 10.04
N GLN A 185 19.98 0.15 10.35
CA GLN A 185 21.03 0.81 9.57
C GLN A 185 21.38 0.07 8.27
N GLU A 186 20.98 -1.20 8.17
CA GLU A 186 21.23 -2.10 7.05
C GLU A 186 19.91 -2.50 6.35
N ALA A 187 18.83 -1.75 6.58
CA ALA A 187 17.57 -1.92 5.87
C ALA A 187 17.76 -1.69 4.35
N VAL A 188 16.76 -2.11 3.55
CA VAL A 188 16.77 -1.93 2.08
C VAL A 188 17.03 -0.48 1.68
N VAL A 189 16.52 0.46 2.48
CA VAL A 189 16.81 1.88 2.45
C VAL A 189 16.97 2.37 3.88
N PRO A 190 18.19 2.60 4.38
CA PRO A 190 18.41 3.03 5.76
C PRO A 190 17.81 4.42 6.04
N PRO A 191 17.47 4.76 7.31
CA PRO A 191 16.84 6.04 7.68
C PRO A 191 17.57 7.28 7.16
N ARG A 192 18.91 7.27 7.17
CA ARG A 192 19.72 8.37 6.66
C ARG A 192 19.48 8.60 5.17
N GLU A 193 19.36 7.54 4.39
CA GLU A 193 19.11 7.61 2.95
C GLU A 193 17.67 8.05 2.67
N MET A 194 16.69 7.53 3.42
CA MET A 194 15.29 7.97 3.36
C MET A 194 15.15 9.48 3.62
N ALA A 195 15.74 9.98 4.70
CA ALA A 195 15.70 11.40 5.05
C ALA A 195 16.38 12.29 3.99
N HIS A 196 17.56 11.87 3.51
CA HIS A 196 18.27 12.59 2.45
C HIS A 196 17.42 12.74 1.17
N ILE A 197 16.75 11.66 0.76
CA ILE A 197 15.90 11.65 -0.42
C ILE A 197 14.64 12.49 -0.25
N ARG A 198 14.02 12.43 0.92
CA ARG A 198 12.90 13.31 1.27
C ARG A 198 13.29 14.77 1.11
N ASP A 199 14.43 15.14 1.69
CA ASP A 199 14.91 16.52 1.68
C ASP A 199 15.25 16.96 0.25
N GLU A 200 15.85 16.09 -0.56
CA GLU A 200 16.17 16.39 -1.96
C GLU A 200 14.92 16.56 -2.83
N ILE A 201 13.91 15.68 -2.70
CA ILE A 201 12.63 15.84 -3.40
C ILE A 201 11.98 17.17 -3.01
N ASN A 202 11.90 17.46 -1.70
CA ASN A 202 11.26 18.67 -1.21
C ASN A 202 11.98 19.94 -1.68
N ARG A 203 13.32 19.90 -1.70
CA ARG A 203 14.16 20.98 -2.21
C ARG A 203 13.92 21.21 -3.70
N LEU A 204 13.91 20.15 -4.52
CA LEU A 204 13.67 20.24 -5.96
C LEU A 204 12.25 20.70 -6.29
N ALA A 205 11.27 20.28 -5.50
CA ALA A 205 9.86 20.65 -5.68
C ALA A 205 9.51 22.03 -5.12
N GLY A 206 10.39 22.65 -4.33
CA GLY A 206 10.09 23.91 -3.61
C GLY A 206 8.89 23.81 -2.66
N SER A 207 8.50 22.60 -2.27
CA SER A 207 7.31 22.29 -1.48
C SER A 207 7.45 20.91 -0.85
N GLN A 208 6.61 20.59 0.14
CA GLN A 208 6.61 19.28 0.76
C GLN A 208 5.90 18.26 -0.14
N ARG A 209 6.69 17.49 -0.91
CA ARG A 209 6.24 16.39 -1.76
C ARG A 209 6.64 15.01 -1.22
N MET A 210 7.47 14.97 -0.18
CA MET A 210 7.93 13.74 0.45
C MET A 210 8.00 13.89 1.97
N LEU A 211 7.65 12.81 2.66
CA LEU A 211 7.84 12.56 4.09
C LEU A 211 8.76 11.35 4.27
N ALA A 212 9.39 11.17 5.44
CA ALA A 212 10.26 10.03 5.72
C ALA A 212 9.98 9.37 7.07
N HIS A 213 9.94 8.04 7.06
CA HIS A 213 9.95 7.27 8.30
C HIS A 213 11.33 7.26 8.97
N GLY A 214 11.30 7.22 10.30
CA GLY A 214 12.35 6.61 11.11
C GLY A 214 12.01 5.14 11.36
N LEU A 215 13.01 4.36 11.72
CA LEU A 215 12.85 2.95 12.11
C LEU A 215 12.95 2.79 13.61
N ALA A 216 12.11 1.91 14.15
CA ALA A 216 12.19 1.46 15.54
C ALA A 216 12.12 -0.07 15.59
N THR A 217 13.10 -0.67 16.27
CA THR A 217 13.27 -2.11 16.47
C THR A 217 13.51 -2.37 17.96
N PRO A 218 12.45 -2.37 18.78
CA PRO A 218 12.56 -2.35 20.25
C PRO A 218 13.32 -3.53 20.85
N GLN A 219 13.42 -4.65 20.12
CA GLN A 219 14.19 -5.82 20.54
C GLN A 219 15.69 -5.51 20.74
N LEU A 220 16.23 -4.45 20.11
CA LEU A 220 17.61 -4.01 20.32
C LEU A 220 17.79 -3.18 21.60
N GLY A 221 16.72 -2.93 22.36
CA GLY A 221 16.76 -2.29 23.67
C GLY A 221 17.33 -0.88 23.62
N ALA A 222 18.25 -0.57 24.55
CA ALA A 222 18.82 0.78 24.70
C ALA A 222 19.46 1.32 23.40
N ALA A 223 20.10 0.45 22.61
CA ALA A 223 20.69 0.84 21.33
C ALA A 223 19.64 1.36 20.34
N ASP A 224 18.42 0.81 20.35
CA ASP A 224 17.32 1.31 19.52
C ASP A 224 16.81 2.66 20.01
N LEU A 225 16.70 2.85 21.33
CA LEU A 225 16.23 4.11 21.91
C LEU A 225 17.18 5.28 21.60
N GLU A 226 18.49 5.03 21.66
CA GLU A 226 19.53 5.98 21.23
C GLU A 226 19.45 6.25 19.72
N PHE A 227 19.22 5.21 18.91
CA PHE A 227 19.08 5.37 17.47
C PHE A 227 17.79 6.13 17.09
N MET A 228 16.69 5.94 17.81
CA MET A 228 15.47 6.74 17.68
C MET A 228 15.76 8.22 18.00
N ALA A 229 16.48 8.50 19.10
CA ALA A 229 16.84 9.88 19.45
C ALA A 229 17.65 10.53 18.33
N MET A 230 18.69 9.85 17.83
CA MET A 230 19.50 10.33 16.71
C MET A 230 18.66 10.60 15.46
N GLN A 231 17.77 9.68 15.08
CA GLN A 231 16.90 9.86 13.91
C GLN A 231 15.97 11.08 14.07
N ALA A 232 15.34 11.25 15.23
CA ALA A 232 14.45 12.38 15.49
C ALA A 232 15.22 13.72 15.53
N GLU A 233 16.38 13.75 16.17
CA GLU A 233 17.18 14.97 16.36
C GLU A 233 17.89 15.41 15.08
N THR A 234 18.44 14.48 14.31
CA THR A 234 19.30 14.80 13.16
C THR A 234 18.58 14.65 11.83
N LEU A 235 17.80 13.59 11.65
CA LEU A 235 17.12 13.28 10.40
C LEU A 235 15.72 13.88 10.32
N LYS A 236 15.18 14.36 11.47
CA LYS A 236 13.86 14.98 11.58
C LYS A 236 12.76 14.09 10.97
N VAL A 237 12.71 12.83 11.39
CA VAL A 237 11.75 11.84 10.87
C VAL A 237 10.30 12.21 11.21
N ASP A 238 9.38 11.85 10.33
CA ASP A 238 7.98 12.30 10.37
C ASP A 238 7.04 11.33 11.12
N ALA A 239 7.41 10.05 11.15
CA ALA A 239 6.73 8.96 11.85
C ALA A 239 7.69 7.76 12.04
N TRP A 240 7.34 6.82 12.91
CA TRP A 240 8.08 5.59 13.15
C TRP A 240 7.50 4.43 12.36
N LYS A 241 8.33 3.64 11.68
CA LYS A 241 7.95 2.38 11.07
C LYS A 241 8.44 1.21 11.93
N CYS A 242 7.53 0.29 12.23
CA CYS A 242 7.78 -0.89 13.04
C CYS A 242 7.41 -2.19 12.31
N TYR A 243 8.22 -3.23 12.52
CA TYR A 243 7.96 -4.60 12.07
C TYR A 243 7.93 -5.52 13.27
N THR A 244 6.74 -6.00 13.64
CA THR A 244 6.57 -6.89 14.80
C THR A 244 6.89 -8.34 14.46
N GLY A 245 6.65 -8.77 13.21
CA GLY A 245 6.90 -10.14 12.76
C GLY A 245 8.31 -10.43 12.26
N SER A 246 9.00 -9.44 11.68
CA SER A 246 10.39 -9.58 11.23
C SER A 246 11.35 -9.16 12.34
N CYS A 247 12.21 -10.08 12.75
CA CYS A 247 13.14 -9.87 13.83
C CYS A 247 14.54 -9.52 13.30
N PRO A 248 15.30 -8.66 14.00
CA PRO A 248 16.66 -8.33 13.63
C PRO A 248 17.57 -9.56 13.78
N LYS A 249 18.78 -9.48 13.21
CA LYS A 249 19.77 -10.56 13.31
C LYS A 249 20.08 -10.87 14.78
N GLY A 250 20.11 -12.16 15.11
CA GLY A 250 20.32 -12.64 16.49
C GLY A 250 19.04 -12.97 17.25
N PHE A 251 17.87 -12.65 16.71
CA PHE A 251 16.56 -12.99 17.28
C PHE A 251 15.84 -14.03 16.42
N ASP A 252 15.09 -14.93 17.05
CA ASP A 252 14.36 -16.02 16.40
C ASP A 252 12.83 -15.80 16.37
N ARG A 253 12.36 -14.78 17.08
CA ARG A 253 10.94 -14.45 17.26
C ARG A 253 10.72 -12.95 17.15
N GLY A 254 9.53 -12.60 16.66
CA GLY A 254 9.02 -11.23 16.70
C GLY A 254 8.60 -10.79 18.10
N TRP A 255 7.97 -9.62 18.17
CA TRP A 255 7.52 -8.96 19.40
C TRP A 255 6.08 -8.47 19.26
N ARG A 256 5.46 -8.05 20.36
CA ARG A 256 4.09 -7.54 20.37
C ARG A 256 4.04 -6.08 20.81
N MET A 257 3.10 -5.32 20.27
CA MET A 257 2.91 -3.91 20.60
C MET A 257 2.43 -3.69 22.04
N ASP A 258 1.78 -4.68 22.64
CA ASP A 258 1.33 -4.68 24.03
C ASP A 258 2.34 -5.27 25.03
N ASP A 259 3.54 -5.62 24.57
CA ASP A 259 4.62 -6.07 25.45
C ASP A 259 5.21 -4.87 26.21
N GLU A 260 4.92 -4.81 27.51
CA GLU A 260 5.33 -3.68 28.38
C GLU A 260 6.86 -3.60 28.57
N HIS A 261 7.59 -4.69 28.35
CA HIS A 261 9.04 -4.70 28.52
C HIS A 261 9.77 -4.40 27.22
N ILE A 262 9.25 -4.86 26.08
CA ILE A 262 9.86 -4.67 24.77
C ILE A 262 9.33 -3.40 24.10
N ALA A 263 8.02 -3.26 23.94
CA ALA A 263 7.44 -2.20 23.12
C ALA A 263 7.32 -0.86 23.87
N TYR A 264 6.94 -0.86 25.15
CA TYR A 264 6.60 0.38 25.85
C TYR A 264 7.78 1.35 26.01
N PRO A 265 9.03 0.90 26.25
CA PRO A 265 10.18 1.80 26.21
C PRO A 265 10.30 2.57 24.89
N MET A 266 10.02 1.92 23.75
CA MET A 266 10.02 2.53 22.42
C MET A 266 8.83 3.51 22.25
N LEU A 267 7.64 3.16 22.74
CA LEU A 267 6.47 4.06 22.69
C LEU A 267 6.67 5.32 23.56
N GLU A 268 7.22 5.15 24.77
CA GLU A 268 7.60 6.28 25.62
C GLU A 268 8.68 7.15 24.98
N GLN A 269 9.63 6.54 24.27
CA GLN A 269 10.65 7.27 23.54
C GLN A 269 10.05 8.07 22.37
N ALA A 270 9.13 7.48 21.60
CA ALA A 270 8.39 8.18 20.55
C ALA A 270 7.60 9.39 21.12
N ARG A 271 6.97 9.21 22.30
CA ARG A 271 6.29 10.29 23.05
C ARG A 271 7.27 11.40 23.45
N LYS A 272 8.41 11.06 24.07
CA LYS A 272 9.44 12.01 24.53
C LYS A 272 10.06 12.82 23.39
N LEU A 273 10.32 12.17 22.26
CA LEU A 273 10.87 12.80 21.06
C LEU A 273 9.84 13.65 20.29
N ASN A 274 8.58 13.64 20.72
CA ASN A 274 7.46 14.30 20.06
C ASN A 274 7.22 13.85 18.60
N VAL A 275 7.59 12.60 18.29
CA VAL A 275 7.27 11.93 17.02
C VAL A 275 6.22 10.87 17.33
N LYS A 276 4.95 11.31 17.42
CA LYS A 276 3.84 10.54 18.02
C LYS A 276 3.10 9.63 17.05
N ARG A 277 3.62 9.43 15.83
CA ARG A 277 3.00 8.58 14.81
C ARG A 277 3.78 7.28 14.70
N VAL A 278 3.14 6.16 14.98
CA VAL A 278 3.74 4.82 14.95
C VAL A 278 3.00 3.97 13.94
N CYS A 279 3.63 3.78 12.78
CA CYS A 279 3.11 3.01 11.67
C CYS A 279 3.65 1.58 11.75
N VAL A 280 2.76 0.60 11.94
CA VAL A 280 3.15 -0.78 12.26
C VAL A 280 2.68 -1.72 11.17
N HIS A 281 3.56 -2.61 10.73
CA HIS A 281 3.20 -3.70 9.82
C HIS A 281 2.28 -4.71 10.53
N LYS A 282 0.96 -4.66 10.28
CA LYS A 282 -0.02 -5.59 10.86
C LYS A 282 -1.00 -6.09 9.80
N GLY A 283 -0.65 -7.21 9.20
CA GLY A 283 -1.27 -7.80 8.01
C GLY A 283 -0.15 -8.35 7.12
N LEU A 284 -0.49 -8.90 5.96
CA LEU A 284 0.40 -9.60 5.01
C LEU A 284 1.60 -10.23 5.73
N PRO A 285 1.36 -11.31 6.50
CA PRO A 285 2.25 -11.72 7.57
C PRO A 285 3.69 -11.91 7.11
N LEU A 286 4.58 -11.12 7.69
CA LEU A 286 6.01 -11.15 7.45
C LEU A 286 6.73 -11.86 8.61
N GLY A 287 7.83 -12.54 8.31
CA GLY A 287 8.68 -13.18 9.31
C GLY A 287 8.25 -14.62 9.66
N PRO A 288 8.97 -15.25 10.60
CA PRO A 288 8.87 -16.69 10.81
C PRO A 288 7.56 -17.15 11.47
N VAL A 289 6.87 -16.25 12.18
CA VAL A 289 5.66 -16.55 12.94
C VAL A 289 4.57 -15.55 12.58
N PRO A 290 3.52 -15.96 11.84
CA PRO A 290 2.48 -15.04 11.36
C PRO A 290 1.78 -14.24 12.46
N GLY A 291 1.61 -14.81 13.65
CA GLY A 291 0.83 -14.23 14.74
C GLY A 291 1.32 -12.88 15.26
N TYR A 292 2.59 -12.53 15.06
CA TYR A 292 3.12 -11.21 15.44
C TYR A 292 2.62 -10.07 14.53
N ASN A 293 2.10 -10.40 13.35
CA ASN A 293 1.52 -9.42 12.42
C ASN A 293 0.00 -9.22 12.65
N HIS A 294 -0.60 -9.95 13.59
CA HIS A 294 -2.01 -9.74 13.93
C HIS A 294 -2.18 -8.40 14.67
N PRO A 295 -3.16 -7.53 14.31
CA PRO A 295 -3.29 -6.19 14.89
C PRO A 295 -3.84 -6.13 16.33
N ARG A 296 -4.43 -7.22 16.84
CA ARG A 296 -4.99 -7.32 18.21
C ARG A 296 -4.14 -6.73 19.34
N ASP A 297 -2.82 -6.81 19.26
CA ASP A 297 -1.91 -6.29 20.30
C ASP A 297 -1.86 -4.76 20.32
N LEU A 298 -2.34 -4.09 19.27
CA LEU A 298 -2.51 -2.63 19.27
C LEU A 298 -3.67 -2.17 20.16
N ILE A 299 -4.64 -3.02 20.50
CA ILE A 299 -5.81 -2.61 21.28
C ILE A 299 -5.38 -2.15 22.68
N LYS A 300 -4.55 -2.95 23.36
CA LYS A 300 -4.01 -2.57 24.69
C LYS A 300 -3.02 -1.41 24.55
N ALA A 301 -2.08 -1.48 23.60
CA ALA A 301 -1.10 -0.42 23.39
C ALA A 301 -1.75 0.95 23.11
N ALA A 302 -2.81 1.01 22.31
CA ALA A 302 -3.53 2.24 22.02
C ALA A 302 -4.31 2.78 23.23
N LYS A 303 -4.83 1.90 24.09
CA LYS A 303 -5.48 2.31 25.36
C LYS A 303 -4.47 2.87 26.36
N ASP A 304 -3.30 2.25 26.45
CA ASP A 304 -2.26 2.64 27.40
C ASP A 304 -1.47 3.88 26.92
N PHE A 305 -1.47 4.17 25.61
CA PHE A 305 -0.83 5.32 24.98
C PHE A 305 -1.82 6.16 24.14
N PRO A 306 -2.86 6.76 24.75
CA PRO A 306 -3.93 7.44 24.02
C PRO A 306 -3.48 8.74 23.32
N ASP A 307 -2.29 9.25 23.64
CA ASP A 307 -1.70 10.42 23.00
C ASP A 307 -0.82 10.09 21.78
N LEU A 308 -0.61 8.80 21.49
CA LEU A 308 0.08 8.33 20.28
C LEU A 308 -0.94 7.94 19.19
N ASN A 309 -0.54 8.12 17.93
CA ASN A 309 -1.33 7.72 16.78
C ASN A 309 -0.74 6.43 16.18
N PHE A 310 -1.53 5.36 16.17
CA PHE A 310 -1.14 4.09 15.58
C PHE A 310 -1.73 3.95 14.17
N VAL A 311 -0.87 3.68 13.18
CA VAL A 311 -1.28 3.43 11.79
C VAL A 311 -1.02 1.97 11.46
N VAL A 312 -2.09 1.25 11.08
CA VAL A 312 -2.03 -0.19 10.78
C VAL A 312 -1.80 -0.41 9.30
N TYR A 313 -0.56 -0.69 8.91
CA TYR A 313 -0.27 -1.07 7.53
C TYR A 313 -0.84 -2.43 7.20
N HIS A 314 -1.38 -2.54 5.99
CA HIS A 314 -2.18 -3.64 5.48
C HIS A 314 -3.52 -3.86 6.20
N ALA A 315 -3.97 -2.96 7.09
CA ALA A 315 -5.32 -3.01 7.68
C ALA A 315 -5.73 -4.37 8.29
N GLY A 316 -4.78 -5.11 8.88
CA GLY A 316 -5.03 -6.45 9.42
C GLY A 316 -5.20 -7.54 8.35
N PHE A 317 -4.99 -7.24 7.06
CA PHE A 317 -5.25 -8.15 5.96
C PHE A 317 -4.35 -9.38 6.03
N ARG A 318 -4.91 -10.54 6.37
CA ARG A 318 -4.12 -11.78 6.52
C ARG A 318 -3.53 -12.28 5.19
N GLY A 319 -4.17 -11.97 4.07
CA GLY A 319 -3.81 -12.42 2.74
C GLY A 319 -5.02 -12.97 1.97
N VAL A 320 -4.79 -13.27 0.69
CA VAL A 320 -5.85 -13.70 -0.24
C VAL A 320 -6.18 -15.19 -0.19
N THR A 321 -5.32 -16.01 0.41
CA THR A 321 -5.56 -17.46 0.49
C THR A 321 -6.84 -17.74 1.25
N SER A 322 -7.80 -18.41 0.60
CA SER A 322 -9.13 -18.76 1.14
C SER A 322 -10.04 -17.59 1.53
N ILE A 323 -9.67 -16.34 1.22
CA ILE A 323 -10.46 -15.18 1.66
C ILE A 323 -11.87 -15.19 1.06
N GLU A 324 -12.03 -15.55 -0.22
CA GLU A 324 -13.35 -15.69 -0.85
C GLU A 324 -14.21 -16.75 -0.15
N GLN A 325 -13.62 -17.90 0.15
CA GLN A 325 -14.33 -19.02 0.75
C GLN A 325 -14.79 -18.69 2.18
N ILE A 326 -13.96 -17.96 2.92
CA ILE A 326 -14.31 -17.50 4.26
C ILE A 326 -15.38 -16.41 4.15
N PHE A 327 -15.16 -15.39 3.33
CA PHE A 327 -16.11 -14.31 3.14
C PHE A 327 -17.48 -14.79 2.65
N ALA A 328 -17.53 -15.73 1.72
CA ALA A 328 -18.79 -16.34 1.26
C ALA A 328 -19.53 -17.11 2.36
N LYS A 329 -18.81 -17.69 3.32
CA LYS A 329 -19.39 -18.45 4.44
C LYS A 329 -19.78 -17.58 5.63
N THR A 330 -19.02 -16.53 5.92
CA THR A 330 -19.13 -15.77 7.17
C THR A 330 -19.43 -14.29 6.97
N GLY A 331 -19.21 -13.75 5.77
CA GLY A 331 -19.22 -12.31 5.51
C GLY A 331 -18.01 -11.57 6.11
N GLU A 332 -16.97 -12.29 6.54
CA GLU A 332 -15.84 -11.73 7.27
C GLU A 332 -14.54 -11.81 6.48
N ILE A 333 -13.75 -10.73 6.59
CA ILE A 333 -12.33 -10.71 6.22
C ILE A 333 -11.53 -11.10 7.48
N PRO A 334 -10.83 -12.25 7.51
CA PRO A 334 -10.06 -12.70 8.67
C PRO A 334 -9.08 -11.64 9.17
N TRP A 335 -8.92 -11.55 10.50
CA TRP A 335 -8.13 -10.55 11.23
C TRP A 335 -8.65 -9.11 11.12
N THR A 336 -8.97 -8.62 9.92
CA THR A 336 -9.51 -7.26 9.71
C THR A 336 -10.86 -7.11 10.42
N THR A 337 -11.82 -8.01 10.14
CA THR A 337 -13.17 -7.92 10.73
C THR A 337 -13.15 -8.15 12.24
N GLU A 338 -12.30 -9.08 12.69
CA GLU A 338 -12.06 -9.33 14.13
C GLU A 338 -11.56 -8.05 14.82
N PHE A 339 -10.56 -7.40 14.25
CA PHE A 339 -9.96 -6.18 14.81
C PHE A 339 -10.90 -4.97 14.80
N CYS A 340 -11.75 -4.83 13.79
CA CYS A 340 -12.70 -3.71 13.73
C CYS A 340 -13.88 -3.84 14.71
N ARG A 341 -14.12 -5.03 15.30
CA ARG A 341 -15.22 -5.25 16.26
C ARG A 341 -14.85 -4.96 17.71
N THR A 342 -13.56 -4.90 18.03
CA THR A 342 -13.02 -4.77 19.40
C THR A 342 -12.81 -3.33 19.82
#